data_AF-A0A952IWD6-F1
#
_entry.id   AF-A0A952IWD6-F1
#
_cell.length_a   1.000
_cell.length_b   1.000
_cell.length_c   1.000
_cell.angle_alpha   90.00
_cell.angle_beta   90.00
_cell.angle_gamma   90.00
#
_symmetry.space_group_name_H-M   'P 1'
#
loop_
_entity.id
_entity.type
_entity.pdbx_description
1 polymer ?
#
loop_
_entity_poly.entity_id
_entity_poly.type
_entity_poly.pdbx_seq_one_letter_code
_entity_poly.pdbx_strand_id
1 'polypeptide(L)'
;ARLIKDHKNSLDNMERLVAAHEKHQPTPWTMSRVAPDMLETMLKQIVSFEIEITAITGKEKLSQNRPAVDRESAIATLRRSKDHTENAIAELMHQKMTES
;
A
#
# COMPACT_ATOMS: atom_id res chain seq x y z
N ALA A 1 11.44 -2.71 15.81
CA ALA A 1 10.01 -2.38 16.02
C ALA A 1 9.77 -2.15 17.51
N ARG A 2 8.90 -1.21 17.87
CA ARG A 2 8.53 -0.88 19.25
C ARG A 2 7.04 -1.12 19.45
N LEU A 3 6.67 -1.77 20.56
CA LEU A 3 5.25 -1.96 20.91
C LEU A 3 4.66 -0.65 21.43
N ILE A 4 3.46 -0.32 20.97
CA ILE A 4 2.62 0.74 21.54
C ILE A 4 1.83 0.10 22.69
N LYS A 5 2.08 0.58 23.91
CA LYS A 5 1.48 -0.01 25.13
C LYS A 5 0.33 0.82 25.67
N ASP A 6 0.27 2.10 25.31
CA ASP A 6 -0.77 2.98 25.80
C ASP A 6 -2.01 2.96 24.88
N HIS A 7 -3.16 3.05 25.53
CA HIS A 7 -4.45 2.95 24.87
C HIS A 7 -4.66 4.09 23.86
N LYS A 8 -4.26 5.32 24.24
CA LYS A 8 -4.45 6.51 23.43
C LYS A 8 -3.72 6.42 22.08
N ASN A 9 -2.44 6.04 22.08
CA ASN A 9 -1.66 5.93 20.85
C ASN A 9 -2.10 4.72 20.00
N SER A 10 -2.63 3.66 20.64
CA SER A 10 -3.22 2.54 19.90
C SER A 10 -4.49 2.98 19.16
N LEU A 11 -5.34 3.78 19.82
CA LEU A 11 -6.53 4.37 19.21
C LEU A 11 -6.15 5.35 18.07
N ASP A 12 -5.20 6.26 18.29
CA ASP A 12 -4.71 7.19 17.25
C ASP A 12 -4.22 6.45 16.00
N ASN A 13 -3.47 5.37 16.18
CA ASN A 13 -2.99 4.54 15.07
C ASN A 13 -4.16 3.92 14.29
N MET A 14 -5.19 3.43 14.97
CA MET A 14 -6.40 2.90 14.34
C MET A 14 -7.19 4.00 13.60
N GLU A 15 -7.35 5.18 14.19
CA GLU A 15 -8.02 6.31 13.54
C GLU A 15 -7.31 6.73 12.26
N ARG A 16 -5.96 6.79 12.29
CA ARG A 16 -5.15 7.08 11.10
C ARG A 16 -5.27 6.01 10.02
N LEU A 17 -5.33 4.73 10.41
CA LEU A 17 -5.54 3.63 9.47
C LEU A 17 -6.92 3.72 8.81
N VAL A 18 -7.97 3.95 9.60
CA VAL A 18 -9.34 4.15 9.10
C VAL A 18 -9.38 5.32 8.13
N ALA A 19 -8.81 6.47 8.50
CA ALA A 19 -8.78 7.64 7.64
C ALA A 19 -8.05 7.37 6.31
N ALA A 20 -6.95 6.62 6.32
CA ALA A 20 -6.19 6.29 5.11
C ALA A 20 -6.98 5.41 4.13
N HIS A 21 -7.77 4.46 4.64
CA HIS A 21 -8.54 3.52 3.83
C HIS A 21 -9.94 4.03 3.44
N GLU A 22 -10.57 4.87 4.26
CA GLU A 22 -11.94 5.37 4.06
C GLU A 22 -11.98 6.73 3.34
N LYS A 23 -10.85 7.41 3.18
CA LYS A 23 -10.69 8.73 2.51
C LYS A 23 -11.45 8.86 1.19
N HIS A 24 -11.52 7.80 0.39
CA HIS A 24 -12.08 7.82 -0.97
C HIS A 24 -13.55 7.39 -1.02
N GLN A 25 -14.15 7.03 0.12
CA GLN A 25 -15.55 6.65 0.16
C GLN A 25 -16.46 7.88 0.12
N PRO A 26 -17.62 7.84 -0.57
CA PRO A 26 -18.60 8.92 -0.56
C PRO A 26 -19.08 9.27 0.86
N THR A 27 -19.16 8.25 1.73
CA THR A 27 -19.55 8.39 3.13
C THR A 27 -18.53 7.62 3.99
N PRO A 28 -17.39 8.23 4.33
CA PRO A 28 -16.31 7.55 5.06
C PRO A 28 -16.83 6.93 6.36
N TRP A 29 -16.48 5.68 6.62
CA TRP A 29 -16.74 5.08 7.91
C TRP A 29 -15.82 5.69 8.99
N THR A 30 -16.34 5.87 10.21
CA THR A 30 -15.60 6.44 11.34
C THR A 30 -15.77 5.57 12.57
N MET A 31 -14.74 5.52 13.41
CA MET A 31 -14.77 4.74 14.66
C MET A 31 -15.84 5.24 15.64
N SER A 32 -16.29 6.49 15.53
CA SER A 32 -17.41 7.03 16.29
C SER A 32 -18.76 6.32 16.04
N ARG A 33 -18.85 5.50 14.99
CA ARG A 33 -20.03 4.66 14.71
C ARG A 33 -20.06 3.37 15.53
N VAL A 34 -18.98 3.06 16.25
CA VAL A 34 -18.85 1.92 17.15
C VAL A 34 -19.22 2.38 18.56
N ALA A 35 -19.99 1.57 19.29
CA ALA A 35 -20.26 1.84 20.69
C ALA A 35 -18.94 1.85 21.50
N PRO A 36 -18.73 2.81 22.43
CA PRO A 36 -17.44 2.98 23.10
C PRO A 36 -16.94 1.73 23.83
N ASP A 37 -17.84 1.00 24.50
CA ASP A 37 -17.54 -0.24 25.23
C ASP A 37 -17.11 -1.39 24.29
N MET A 38 -17.75 -1.49 23.13
CA MET A 38 -17.37 -2.44 22.09
C MET A 38 -16.02 -2.09 21.49
N LEU A 39 -15.77 -0.81 21.24
CA LEU A 39 -14.49 -0.33 20.72
C LEU A 39 -13.33 -0.65 21.68
N GLU A 40 -13.50 -0.36 22.97
CA GLU A 40 -12.54 -0.69 24.03
C GLU A 40 -12.23 -2.21 24.09
N THR A 41 -13.25 -3.05 23.90
CA THR A 41 -13.09 -4.50 23.90
C THR A 41 -12.31 -4.98 22.69
N MET A 42 -12.60 -4.43 21.50
CA MET A 42 -11.88 -4.74 20.27
C MET A 42 -10.42 -4.30 20.33
N LEU A 43 -10.14 -3.09 20.86
CA LEU A 43 -8.78 -2.57 20.97
C LEU A 43 -7.88 -3.43 21.87
N LYS A 44 -8.42 -4.02 22.94
CA LYS A 44 -7.67 -4.93 23.82
C LYS A 44 -7.20 -6.22 23.12
N GLN A 45 -7.81 -6.58 22.00
CA GLN A 45 -7.44 -7.75 21.19
C GLN A 45 -6.43 -7.42 20.08
N ILE A 46 -6.02 -6.15 19.95
CA ILE A 46 -5.14 -5.66 18.89
C ILE A 46 -3.81 -5.24 19.51
N VAL A 47 -2.70 -5.72 18.93
CA VAL A 47 -1.36 -5.28 19.32
C VAL A 47 -0.87 -4.22 18.33
N SER A 48 -0.79 -2.98 18.79
CA SER A 48 -0.22 -1.87 18.02
C SER A 48 1.30 -1.80 18.18
N PHE A 49 2.00 -1.50 17.10
CA PHE A 49 3.45 -1.36 17.09
C PHE A 49 3.90 -0.38 16.01
N GLU A 50 5.13 0.10 16.15
CA GLU A 50 5.77 1.02 15.23
C GLU A 50 7.07 0.41 14.71
N ILE A 51 7.35 0.65 13.42
CA ILE A 51 8.62 0.34 12.80
C ILE A 51 9.27 1.67 12.44
N GLU A 52 10.39 1.97 13.09
CA GLU A 52 11.22 3.12 12.72
C GLU A 52 11.88 2.84 11.37
N ILE A 53 11.64 3.73 10.41
CA ILE A 53 12.28 3.67 9.10
C ILE A 53 13.71 4.20 9.27
N THR A 54 14.70 3.31 9.18
CA THR A 54 16.12 3.69 9.25
C THR A 54 16.73 3.92 7.88
N ALA A 55 16.24 3.21 6.86
CA ALA A 55 16.63 3.38 5.47
C ALA A 55 15.52 2.83 4.56
N ILE A 56 15.44 3.37 3.34
CA ILE A 56 14.59 2.84 2.26
C ILE A 56 15.50 2.56 1.07
N THR A 57 15.42 1.36 0.50
CA THR A 57 16.14 0.98 -0.72
C THR A 57 15.16 0.39 -1.72
N GLY A 58 14.98 1.06 -2.84
CA GLY A 58 14.17 0.58 -3.97
C GLY A 58 15.03 -0.13 -5.02
N LYS A 59 14.47 -1.15 -5.69
CA LYS A 59 15.09 -1.82 -6.84
C LYS A 59 14.03 -2.08 -7.91
N GLU A 60 14.33 -1.68 -9.15
CA GLU A 60 13.45 -1.88 -10.29
C GLU A 60 14.12 -2.78 -11.33
N LYS A 61 13.49 -3.90 -11.68
CA LYS A 61 13.94 -4.80 -12.75
C LYS A 61 12.85 -4.86 -13.81
N LEU A 62 12.97 -4.00 -14.81
CA LEU A 62 11.98 -3.73 -15.85
C LEU A 62 12.55 -4.03 -17.25
N SER A 63 13.43 -5.04 -17.34
CA SER A 63 14.14 -5.43 -18.56
C SER A 63 14.94 -4.30 -19.22
N GLN A 64 15.48 -3.37 -18.42
CA GLN A 64 16.20 -2.19 -18.91
C GLN A 64 17.50 -2.56 -19.67
N ASN A 65 18.00 -3.78 -19.50
CA ASN A 65 19.19 -4.30 -20.18
C ASN A 65 18.89 -5.01 -21.53
N ARG A 66 17.65 -4.94 -22.01
CA ARG A 66 17.23 -5.53 -23.29
C ARG A 66 17.09 -4.47 -24.38
N PRO A 67 17.23 -4.84 -25.67
CA PRO A 67 16.91 -3.97 -26.80
C PRO A 67 15.49 -3.39 -26.70
N ALA A 68 15.27 -2.20 -27.28
CA ALA A 68 13.97 -1.52 -27.26
C ALA A 68 12.83 -2.41 -27.80
N VAL A 69 13.07 -3.11 -28.92
CA VAL A 69 12.09 -4.02 -29.54
C VAL A 69 11.63 -5.15 -28.60
N ASP A 70 12.55 -5.71 -27.81
CA ASP A 70 12.23 -6.78 -26.87
C ASP A 70 11.39 -6.23 -25.70
N ARG A 71 11.70 -5.01 -25.25
CA ARG A 71 10.94 -4.32 -24.20
C ARG A 71 9.53 -3.98 -24.67
N GLU A 72 9.39 -3.45 -25.88
CA GLU A 72 8.09 -3.15 -26.51
C GLU A 72 7.23 -4.42 -26.64
N SER A 73 7.82 -5.51 -27.11
CA SER A 73 7.13 -6.81 -27.24
C SER A 73 6.67 -7.35 -25.87
N ALA A 74 7.52 -7.24 -24.84
CA ALA A 74 7.18 -7.61 -23.48
C ALA A 74 6.04 -6.75 -22.92
N ILE A 75 6.10 -5.43 -23.06
CA ILE A 75 5.03 -4.49 -22.66
C ILE A 75 3.71 -4.86 -23.34
N ALA A 76 3.72 -5.04 -24.66
CA ALA A 76 2.52 -5.38 -25.41
C ALA A 76 1.90 -6.71 -24.95
N THR A 77 2.74 -7.70 -24.62
CA THR A 77 2.27 -9.00 -24.13
C THR A 77 1.67 -8.90 -22.73
N LEU A 78 2.35 -8.22 -21.80
CA LEU A 78 1.89 -8.04 -20.43
C LEU A 78 0.58 -7.23 -20.35
N ARG A 79 0.39 -6.22 -21.22
CA ARG A 79 -0.87 -5.46 -21.34
C ARG A 79 -2.08 -6.28 -21.78
N ARG A 80 -1.88 -7.43 -22.44
CA ARG A 80 -2.97 -8.32 -22.85
C ARG A 80 -3.36 -9.33 -21.77
N SER A 81 -2.61 -9.37 -20.68
CA SER A 81 -2.91 -10.28 -19.58
C SER A 81 -4.18 -9.87 -18.84
N LYS A 82 -4.84 -10.86 -18.25
CA LYS A 82 -5.93 -10.64 -17.28
C LYS A 82 -5.40 -10.41 -15.87
N ASP A 83 -4.10 -10.60 -15.63
CA ASP A 83 -3.46 -10.33 -14.34
C ASP A 83 -3.16 -8.83 -14.21
N HIS A 84 -3.73 -8.20 -13.17
CA HIS A 84 -3.52 -6.78 -12.88
C HIS A 84 -2.05 -6.44 -12.58
N THR A 85 -1.30 -7.38 -12.01
CA THR A 85 0.13 -7.24 -11.73
C THR A 85 0.92 -7.16 -13.03
N GLU A 86 0.63 -8.04 -13.99
CA GLU A 86 1.31 -8.04 -15.29
C GLU A 86 1.05 -6.73 -16.04
N ASN A 87 -0.19 -6.24 -16.01
CA ASN A 87 -0.53 -4.93 -16.56
C ASN A 87 0.23 -3.79 -15.86
N ALA A 88 0.32 -3.80 -14.53
CA ALA A 88 1.06 -2.79 -13.77
C ALA A 88 2.57 -2.80 -14.12
N ILE A 89 3.17 -3.98 -14.29
CA ILE A 89 4.56 -4.10 -14.75
C ILE A 89 4.73 -3.53 -16.16
N ALA A 90 3.77 -3.77 -17.06
CA ALA A 90 3.82 -3.22 -18.41
C ALA A 90 3.85 -1.68 -18.41
N GLU A 91 3.04 -1.05 -17.56
CA GLU A 91 3.03 0.41 -17.42
C GLU A 91 4.34 0.95 -16.82
N LEU A 92 4.89 0.29 -15.79
CA LEU A 92 6.20 0.67 -15.25
C LEU A 92 7.32 0.50 -16.28
N MET A 93 7.32 -0.59 -17.05
CA MET A 93 8.27 -0.81 -18.14
C MET A 93 8.18 0.27 -19.21
N HIS A 94 6.97 0.68 -19.56
CA HIS A 94 6.69 1.75 -20.53
C HIS A 94 7.16 3.11 -20.01
N GLN A 95 6.77 3.48 -18.78
CA GLN A 95 7.21 4.72 -18.13
C GLN A 95 8.74 4.81 -18.09
N LYS A 96 9.42 3.73 -17.70
CA LYS A 96 10.88 3.69 -17.68
C LYS A 96 11.52 3.82 -19.06
N MET A 97 10.81 3.43 -20.12
CA MET A 97 11.28 3.58 -21.50
C MET A 97 11.20 5.03 -21.98
N THR A 98 10.19 5.76 -21.53
CA THR A 98 9.96 7.17 -21.90
C THR A 98 10.76 8.17 -21.07
N GLU A 99 11.24 7.76 -19.89
CA GLU A 99 12.07 8.61 -19.00
C GLU A 99 13.56 8.64 -19.37
N SER A 100 14.02 7.80 -20.31
CA SER A 100 15.43 7.74 -20.77
C SER A 100 15.62 8.52 -22.07
#